data_AF-A0A2V6VRG7-F1
#
_entry.id   AF-A0A2V6VRG7-F1
#
_cell.length_a   1.000
_cell.length_b   1.000
_cell.length_c   1.000
_cell.angle_alpha   90.00
_cell.angle_beta   90.00
_cell.angle_gamma   90.00
#
_symmetry.space_group_name_H-M   'P 1'
#
loop_
_entity.id
_entity.type
_entity.pdbx_description
1 polymer ?
#
loop_
_entity_poly.entity_id
_entity_poly.type
_entity_poly.pdbx_seq_one_letter_code
_entity_poly.pdbx_strand_id
1 'polypeptide(L)'
;MRANEFSAWFFSGRGAEAAAVVMRLDGGRVVVEATDGTARESEPLATVMMSEPFDHAPRLIALRSGGTLEVEEEGGRLARALARAGVAVSPVVRLRRWWPAVLVALAGLIVLVALAYLKGLPLAARWVADRLPAGIEGRLGDRMLLALDRHYLGPSRFDAERRERLAGRFADAATKAAPGVPYRLEFRATSEESINAFALPGG
;
A
#
# COMPACT_ATOMS: atom_id res chain seq x y z
N MET A 1 13.21 -37.58 30.66
CA MET A 1 12.64 -37.67 29.31
C MET A 1 13.74 -37.42 28.29
N ARG A 2 13.97 -38.35 27.37
CA ARG A 2 14.98 -38.19 26.32
C ARG A 2 14.56 -37.06 25.37
N ALA A 3 15.52 -36.44 24.67
CA ALA A 3 15.26 -35.27 23.81
C ALA A 3 14.25 -35.52 22.67
N ASN A 4 13.90 -36.78 22.41
CA ASN A 4 13.03 -37.22 21.32
C ASN A 4 11.71 -37.85 21.81
N GLU A 5 11.37 -37.73 23.09
CA GLU A 5 10.13 -38.28 23.67
C GLU A 5 9.12 -37.17 23.98
N PHE A 6 7.87 -37.42 23.61
CA PHE A 6 6.74 -36.48 23.76
C PHE A 6 5.51 -37.23 24.26
N SER A 7 4.85 -36.68 25.27
CA SER A 7 3.54 -37.17 25.70
C SER A 7 2.50 -36.76 24.65
N ALA A 8 1.64 -37.70 24.26
CA ALA A 8 0.62 -37.47 23.26
C ALA A 8 -0.66 -38.24 23.57
N TRP A 9 -1.77 -37.79 23.01
CA TRP A 9 -3.04 -38.52 23.02
C TRP A 9 -3.24 -39.21 21.69
N PHE A 10 -3.47 -40.52 21.70
CA PHE A 10 -3.75 -41.32 20.51
C PHE A 10 -5.24 -41.54 20.34
N PHE A 11 -5.73 -41.25 19.14
CA PHE A 11 -7.11 -41.49 18.71
C PHE A 11 -7.10 -42.51 17.57
N SER A 12 -7.85 -43.60 17.71
CA SER A 12 -7.83 -44.74 16.77
C SER A 12 -8.61 -44.50 15.47
N GLY A 13 -9.35 -43.40 15.36
CA GLY A 13 -10.24 -43.10 14.23
C GLY A 13 -11.49 -43.98 14.14
N ARG A 14 -11.61 -45.02 14.98
CA ARG A 14 -12.78 -45.93 15.05
C ARG A 14 -13.68 -45.68 16.26
N GLY A 15 -13.23 -44.85 17.19
CA GLY A 15 -13.97 -44.41 18.37
C GLY A 15 -13.37 -43.11 18.92
N ALA A 16 -14.13 -42.40 19.76
CA ALA A 16 -13.73 -41.14 20.38
C ALA A 16 -12.88 -41.31 21.66
N GLU A 17 -12.36 -42.52 21.90
CA GLU A 17 -11.59 -42.82 23.10
C GLU A 17 -10.12 -42.42 22.92
N ALA A 18 -9.66 -41.48 23.74
CA ALA A 18 -8.28 -41.02 23.76
C ALA A 18 -7.44 -41.95 24.64
N ALA A 19 -6.35 -42.48 24.09
CA ALA A 19 -5.37 -43.25 24.86
C ALA A 19 -4.10 -42.44 25.09
N ALA A 20 -3.65 -42.34 26.34
CA ALA A 20 -2.35 -41.73 26.65
C ALA A 20 -1.21 -42.58 26.07
N VAL A 21 -0.34 -41.97 25.27
CA VAL A 21 0.80 -42.61 24.62
C VAL A 21 2.06 -41.74 24.70
N VAL A 22 3.21 -42.36 24.53
CA VAL A 22 4.49 -41.70 24.35
C VAL A 22 4.88 -41.80 22.88
N MET A 23 5.04 -40.65 22.24
CA MET A 23 5.60 -40.55 20.89
C MET A 23 7.11 -40.36 20.97
N ARG A 24 7.85 -41.21 20.26
CA ARG A 24 9.30 -41.15 20.13
C ARG A 24 9.71 -40.97 18.66
N LEU A 25 10.63 -40.04 18.41
CA LEU A 25 11.26 -39.86 17.10
C LEU A 25 12.59 -40.64 17.07
N ASP A 26 12.65 -41.70 16.27
CA ASP A 26 13.81 -42.59 16.18
C ASP A 26 14.22 -42.81 14.71
N GLY A 27 15.41 -42.34 14.33
CA GLY A 27 16.01 -42.62 13.02
C GLY A 27 15.13 -42.31 11.80
N GLY A 28 14.25 -41.29 11.86
CA GLY A 28 13.31 -40.98 10.78
C GLY A 28 12.00 -41.79 10.82
N ARG A 29 11.66 -42.39 11.97
CA ARG A 29 10.38 -43.04 12.26
C ARG A 29 9.69 -42.37 13.44
N VAL A 30 8.36 -42.38 13.40
CA VAL A 30 7.50 -42.09 14.55
C VAL A 30 7.17 -43.42 15.20
N VAL A 31 7.61 -43.60 16.46
CA VAL A 31 7.27 -44.75 17.29
C VAL A 31 6.26 -44.30 18.33
N VAL A 32 5.13 -44.99 18.39
CA VAL A 32 4.06 -44.75 19.37
C VAL A 32 4.08 -45.91 20.37
N GLU A 33 4.38 -45.60 21.62
CA GLU A 33 4.44 -46.56 22.72
C GLU A 33 3.30 -46.24 23.71
N ALA A 34 2.62 -47.26 24.21
CA ALA A 34 1.70 -47.10 25.32
C ALA A 34 2.47 -46.71 26.59
N THR A 35 1.76 -46.14 27.58
CA THR A 35 2.37 -45.74 28.86
C THR A 35 2.96 -46.91 29.65
N ASP A 36 2.60 -48.15 29.33
CA ASP A 36 3.18 -49.40 29.87
C ASP A 36 4.45 -49.86 29.12
N GLY A 37 4.91 -49.11 28.11
CA GLY A 37 6.09 -49.41 27.30
C GLY A 37 5.83 -50.35 26.12
N THR A 38 4.58 -50.77 25.89
CA THR A 38 4.24 -51.62 24.75
C THR A 38 4.21 -50.79 23.47
N ALA A 39 5.06 -51.12 22.49
CA ALA A 39 5.02 -50.49 21.17
C ALA A 39 3.68 -50.78 20.48
N ARG A 40 2.92 -49.73 20.16
CA ARG A 40 1.63 -49.84 19.47
C ARG A 40 1.82 -49.72 17.96
N GLU A 41 2.49 -48.67 17.50
CA GLU A 41 2.65 -48.39 16.08
C GLU A 41 4.04 -47.81 15.79
N SER A 42 4.60 -48.14 14.62
CA SER A 42 5.83 -47.53 14.13
C SER A 42 5.76 -47.26 12.64
N GLU A 43 5.71 -45.99 12.26
CA GLU A 43 5.63 -45.56 10.87
C GLU A 43 6.83 -44.69 10.47
N PRO A 44 7.27 -44.75 9.20
CA PRO A 44 8.24 -43.78 8.69
C PRO A 44 7.71 -42.36 8.84
N LEU A 45 8.56 -41.44 9.30
CA LEU A 45 8.20 -40.03 9.47
C LEU A 45 7.78 -39.38 8.15
N ALA A 46 8.23 -39.92 7.02
CA ALA A 46 7.85 -39.50 5.68
C ALA A 46 6.40 -39.86 5.27
N THR A 47 5.76 -40.82 5.96
CA THR A 47 4.38 -41.25 5.65
C THR A 47 3.33 -40.60 6.55
N VAL A 48 3.78 -39.79 7.51
CA VAL A 48 2.94 -39.16 8.52
C VAL A 48 2.55 -37.75 8.07
N MET A 49 1.28 -37.40 8.19
CA MET A 49 0.77 -36.06 7.90
C MET A 49 0.74 -35.22 9.17
N MET A 50 1.34 -34.04 9.14
CA MET A 50 1.42 -33.15 10.32
C MET A 50 0.64 -31.87 10.08
N SER A 51 -0.14 -31.43 11.07
CA SER A 51 -0.80 -30.14 11.02
C SER A 51 0.22 -28.99 11.09
N GLU A 52 -0.18 -27.84 10.54
CA GLU A 52 0.57 -26.59 10.67
C GLU A 52 0.71 -26.22 12.15
N PRO A 53 1.85 -25.60 12.54
CA PRO A 53 2.02 -25.11 13.90
C PRO A 53 1.11 -23.90 14.13
N PHE A 54 0.17 -24.04 15.07
CA PHE A 54 -0.66 -22.94 15.58
C PHE A 54 -0.20 -22.58 17.00
N ASP A 55 -0.20 -21.29 17.33
CA ASP A 55 0.05 -20.85 18.71
C ASP A 55 -1.08 -21.35 19.62
N HIS A 56 -0.71 -21.99 20.73
CA HIS A 56 -1.61 -22.49 21.78
C HIS A 56 -2.58 -23.63 21.39
N ALA A 57 -2.35 -24.32 20.26
CA ALA A 57 -3.11 -25.52 19.90
C ALA A 57 -2.20 -26.77 19.91
N PRO A 58 -2.72 -27.93 20.36
CA PRO A 58 -1.99 -29.19 20.26
C PRO A 58 -1.71 -29.52 18.79
N ARG A 59 -0.54 -30.10 18.55
CA ARG A 59 -0.11 -30.45 17.20
C ARG A 59 -0.68 -31.80 16.81
N LEU A 60 -1.41 -31.84 15.70
CA LEU A 60 -2.03 -33.05 15.19
C LEU A 60 -1.07 -33.76 14.23
N ILE A 61 -0.89 -35.06 14.45
CA ILE A 61 -0.04 -35.93 13.67
C ILE A 61 -0.89 -37.14 13.24
N ALA A 62 -1.29 -37.18 11.98
CA ALA A 62 -2.08 -38.28 11.42
C ALA A 62 -1.17 -39.39 10.87
N LEU A 63 -1.42 -40.61 11.36
CA LEU A 63 -0.74 -41.84 10.97
C LEU A 63 -1.46 -42.48 9.78
N ARG A 64 -0.72 -43.23 8.96
CA ARG A 64 -1.28 -43.94 7.79
C ARG A 64 -2.21 -45.07 8.20
N SER A 65 -2.05 -45.61 9.41
CA SER A 65 -2.97 -46.55 10.07
C SER A 65 -4.39 -46.00 10.24
N GLY A 66 -4.58 -44.67 10.10
CA GLY A 66 -5.85 -43.98 10.30
C GLY A 66 -6.02 -43.41 11.72
N GLY A 67 -5.01 -43.56 12.58
CA GLY A 67 -4.98 -42.94 13.91
C GLY A 67 -4.41 -41.52 13.88
N THR A 68 -4.77 -40.71 14.87
CA THR A 68 -4.27 -39.34 15.07
C THR A 68 -3.62 -39.21 16.43
N LEU A 69 -2.44 -38.59 16.48
CA LEU A 69 -1.76 -38.20 17.71
C LEU A 69 -1.93 -36.71 17.93
N GLU A 70 -2.38 -36.32 19.12
CA GLU A 70 -2.37 -34.94 19.58
C GLU A 70 -1.19 -34.75 20.53
N VAL A 71 -0.21 -33.95 20.11
CA VAL A 71 0.98 -33.66 20.89
C VAL A 71 0.87 -32.23 21.42
N GLU A 72 0.80 -32.08 22.73
CA GLU A 72 0.83 -30.77 23.37
C GLU A 72 2.25 -30.19 23.27
N GLU A 73 2.40 -29.08 22.54
CA GLU A 73 3.71 -28.47 22.27
C GLU A 73 3.92 -27.24 23.17
N GLU A 74 4.64 -27.41 24.28
CA GLU A 74 5.16 -26.30 25.06
C GLU A 74 6.56 -25.89 24.55
N GLY A 75 6.70 -24.63 24.12
CA GLY A 75 8.00 -24.01 23.89
C GLY A 75 8.80 -24.53 22.68
N GLY A 76 8.14 -25.02 21.62
CA GLY A 76 8.79 -25.33 20.35
C GLY A 76 9.76 -26.53 20.38
N ARG A 77 9.59 -27.45 21.35
CA ARG A 77 10.49 -28.61 21.51
C ARG A 77 10.28 -29.64 20.40
N LEU A 78 9.04 -29.88 20.02
CA LEU A 78 8.68 -30.82 18.96
C LEU A 78 9.14 -30.29 17.60
N ALA A 79 8.93 -29.00 17.30
CA ALA A 79 9.43 -28.38 16.08
C ALA A 79 10.95 -28.52 15.91
N ARG A 80 11.73 -28.38 16.99
CA ARG A 80 13.19 -28.57 16.97
C ARG A 80 13.59 -30.03 16.75
N ALA A 81 12.88 -30.99 17.34
CA ALA A 81 13.15 -32.41 17.14
C ALA A 81 12.81 -32.86 15.72
N LEU A 82 11.71 -32.37 15.15
CA LEU A 82 11.31 -32.63 13.76
C LEU A 82 12.29 -32.03 12.75
N ALA A 83 12.77 -30.82 13.00
CA ALA A 83 13.80 -30.19 12.17
C ALA A 83 15.12 -31.00 12.17
N ARG A 84 15.52 -31.55 13.32
CA ARG A 84 16.68 -32.47 13.41
C ARG A 84 16.44 -33.80 12.72
N ALA A 85 15.20 -34.26 12.67
CA ALA A 85 14.80 -35.49 11.97
C ALA A 85 14.60 -35.29 10.45
N GLY A 86 14.88 -34.09 9.91
CA GLY A 86 14.82 -33.82 8.47
C GLY A 86 13.43 -33.45 7.93
N VAL A 87 12.44 -33.26 8.80
CA VAL A 87 11.10 -32.81 8.39
C VAL A 87 11.14 -31.31 8.20
N ALA A 88 11.23 -30.87 6.94
CA ALA A 88 11.20 -29.46 6.59
C ALA A 88 9.82 -28.88 6.89
N VAL A 89 9.77 -27.98 7.87
CA VAL A 89 8.58 -27.19 8.18
C VAL A 89 8.25 -26.30 6.98
N SER A 90 6.98 -26.27 6.58
CA SER A 90 6.49 -25.54 5.40
C SER A 90 7.02 -24.08 5.38
N PRO A 91 7.55 -23.60 4.24
CA PRO A 91 8.11 -22.25 4.10
C PRO A 91 7.12 -21.12 4.45
N VAL A 92 5.82 -21.42 4.50
CA VAL A 92 4.74 -20.50 4.91
C VAL A 92 4.93 -20.01 6.35
N VAL A 93 5.48 -20.83 7.26
CA VAL A 93 5.75 -20.43 8.66
C VAL A 93 6.93 -19.46 8.74
N ARG A 94 7.92 -19.55 7.84
CA ARG A 94 9.00 -18.55 7.75
C ARG A 94 8.49 -17.20 7.23
N LEU A 95 7.47 -17.21 6.38
CA LEU A 95 6.91 -15.98 5.78
C LEU A 95 6.23 -15.09 6.83
N ARG A 96 5.63 -15.68 7.87
CA ARG A 96 5.05 -14.94 9.01
C ARG A 96 6.10 -14.12 9.79
N ARG A 97 7.39 -14.43 9.65
CA ARG A 97 8.52 -13.73 10.28
C ARG A 97 9.01 -12.51 9.48
N TRP A 98 8.47 -12.26 8.29
CA TRP A 98 8.88 -11.18 7.37
C TRP A 98 7.93 -9.98 7.35
N TRP A 99 7.13 -9.78 8.42
CA TRP A 99 6.36 -8.54 8.59
C TRP A 99 7.19 -7.23 8.46
N PRO A 100 8.52 -7.18 8.77
CA PRO A 100 9.31 -5.98 8.52
C PRO A 100 9.48 -5.70 7.02
N ALA A 101 9.49 -6.72 6.17
CA ALA A 101 9.54 -6.54 4.73
C ALA A 101 8.26 -5.86 4.19
N VAL A 102 7.11 -6.13 4.81
CA VAL A 102 5.85 -5.44 4.50
C VAL A 102 5.95 -3.96 4.87
N LEU A 103 6.53 -3.62 6.04
CA LEU A 103 6.77 -2.23 6.41
C LEU A 103 7.75 -1.52 5.49
N VAL A 104 8.84 -2.18 5.09
CA VAL A 104 9.81 -1.62 4.14
C VAL A 104 9.17 -1.39 2.77
N ALA A 105 8.35 -2.33 2.29
CA ALA A 105 7.61 -2.19 1.04
C ALA A 105 6.60 -1.03 1.11
N LEU A 106 5.87 -0.91 2.23
CA LEU A 106 4.93 0.20 2.46
C LEU A 106 5.65 1.55 2.51
N ALA A 107 6.75 1.64 3.25
CA ALA A 107 7.57 2.86 3.30
C ALA A 107 8.12 3.23 1.92
N GLY A 108 8.61 2.22 1.17
CA GLY A 108 9.08 2.41 -0.21
C GLY A 108 7.98 2.93 -1.14
N LEU A 109 6.76 2.40 -1.02
CA LEU A 109 5.61 2.87 -1.79
C LEU A 109 5.27 4.33 -1.45
N ILE A 110 5.25 4.69 -0.18
CA ILE A 110 4.99 6.08 0.27
C ILE A 110 6.04 7.03 -0.31
N VAL A 111 7.33 6.67 -0.23
CA VAL A 111 8.43 7.48 -0.79
C VAL A 111 8.29 7.62 -2.30
N LEU A 112 7.95 6.54 -3.02
CA LEU A 112 7.76 6.57 -4.46
C LEU A 112 6.60 7.51 -4.85
N VAL A 113 5.47 7.43 -4.16
CA VAL A 113 4.32 8.31 -4.39
C VAL A 113 4.68 9.77 -4.08
N ALA A 114 5.37 10.01 -2.96
CA ALA A 114 5.82 11.34 -2.58
C ALA A 114 6.78 11.94 -3.63
N LEU A 115 7.72 11.15 -4.17
CA LEU A 115 8.61 11.60 -5.23
C LEU A 115 7.87 11.87 -6.54
N ALA A 116 6.95 10.98 -6.94
CA ALA A 116 6.12 11.18 -8.13
C ALA A 116 5.27 12.46 -8.02
N TYR A 117 4.73 12.75 -6.83
CA TYR A 117 3.94 13.94 -6.58
C TYR A 117 4.80 15.22 -6.50
N LEU A 118 5.84 15.22 -5.67
CA LEU A 118 6.65 16.42 -5.43
C LEU A 118 7.60 16.77 -6.58
N LYS A 119 8.00 15.78 -7.38
CA LYS A 119 8.97 15.97 -8.47
C LYS A 119 8.39 15.63 -9.84
N GLY A 120 7.60 14.57 -9.95
CA GLY A 120 7.02 14.12 -11.22
C GLY A 120 6.00 15.12 -11.78
N LEU A 121 5.02 15.54 -10.97
CA LEU A 121 4.03 16.53 -11.39
C LEU A 121 4.63 17.86 -11.88
N PRO A 122 5.51 18.55 -11.13
CA PRO A 122 6.06 19.82 -11.60
C PRO A 122 6.94 19.66 -12.85
N LEU A 123 7.66 18.54 -12.98
CA LEU A 123 8.45 18.26 -14.18
C LEU A 123 7.55 18.04 -15.40
N ALA A 124 6.48 17.26 -15.24
CA ALA A 124 5.48 17.05 -16.28
C ALA A 124 4.77 18.36 -16.65
N ALA A 125 4.40 19.17 -15.66
CA ALA A 125 3.76 20.47 -15.87
C ALA A 125 4.65 21.42 -16.69
N ARG A 126 5.94 21.51 -16.36
CA ARG A 126 6.91 22.30 -17.15
C ARG A 126 7.04 21.77 -18.58
N TRP A 127 7.19 20.45 -18.71
CA TRP A 127 7.33 19.81 -20.02
C TRP A 127 6.12 20.03 -20.94
N VAL A 128 4.92 20.02 -20.35
CA VAL A 128 3.66 20.35 -21.04
C VAL A 128 3.61 21.84 -21.35
N ALA A 129 3.89 22.72 -20.38
CA ALA A 129 3.87 24.17 -20.56
C ALA A 129 4.80 24.63 -21.70
N ASP A 130 6.02 24.08 -21.78
CA ASP A 130 6.98 24.39 -22.84
C ASP A 130 6.51 23.96 -24.24
N ARG A 131 5.53 23.04 -24.32
CA ARG A 131 4.94 22.53 -25.56
C ARG A 131 3.60 23.16 -25.89
N LEU A 132 3.02 23.97 -25.01
CA LEU A 132 1.80 24.69 -25.32
C LEU A 132 2.10 25.76 -26.38
N PRO A 133 1.34 25.80 -27.48
CA PRO A 133 1.42 26.90 -28.43
C PRO A 133 1.15 28.24 -27.74
N ALA A 134 1.95 29.26 -28.05
CA ALA A 134 1.84 30.60 -27.47
C ALA A 134 0.44 31.23 -27.58
N GLY A 135 -0.39 30.76 -28.53
CA GLY A 135 -1.77 31.24 -28.70
C GLY A 135 -2.81 30.65 -27.75
N ILE A 136 -2.48 29.65 -26.92
CA ILE A 136 -3.45 29.04 -25.99
C ILE A 136 -3.82 29.98 -24.86
N GLU A 137 -2.85 30.70 -24.29
CA GLU A 137 -3.09 31.63 -23.19
C GLU A 137 -4.05 32.74 -23.61
N GLY A 138 -3.80 33.39 -24.76
CA GLY A 138 -4.69 34.44 -25.30
C GLY A 138 -6.10 33.93 -25.60
N ARG A 139 -6.25 32.75 -26.21
CA ARG A 139 -7.58 32.14 -26.46
C ARG A 139 -8.33 31.83 -25.17
N LEU A 140 -7.60 31.44 -24.13
CA LEU A 140 -8.19 31.15 -22.83
C LEU A 140 -8.63 32.46 -22.16
N GLY A 141 -7.81 33.51 -22.23
CA GLY A 141 -8.18 34.87 -21.80
C GLY A 141 -9.42 35.40 -22.52
N ASP A 142 -9.48 35.29 -23.84
CA ASP A 142 -10.65 35.69 -24.64
C ASP A 142 -11.93 34.96 -24.20
N ARG A 143 -11.83 33.64 -23.96
CA ARG A 143 -12.97 32.84 -23.47
C ARG A 143 -13.40 33.24 -22.06
N MET A 144 -12.45 33.52 -21.17
CA MET A 144 -12.75 34.02 -19.83
C MET A 144 -13.43 35.39 -19.88
N LEU A 145 -12.90 36.32 -20.69
CA LEU A 145 -13.50 37.64 -20.87
C LEU A 145 -14.93 37.54 -21.40
N LEU A 146 -15.17 36.68 -22.39
CA LEU A 146 -16.51 36.42 -22.92
C LEU A 146 -17.47 35.80 -21.89
N ALA A 147 -16.97 34.98 -20.98
CA ALA A 147 -17.79 34.41 -19.90
C ALA A 147 -18.13 35.49 -18.85
N LEU A 148 -17.18 36.36 -18.53
CA LEU A 148 -17.37 37.48 -17.61
C LEU A 148 -18.33 38.53 -18.21
N ASP A 149 -18.18 38.88 -19.48
CA ASP A 149 -19.05 39.81 -20.21
C ASP A 149 -20.51 39.30 -20.31
N ARG A 150 -20.74 37.98 -20.22
CA ARG A 150 -22.11 37.43 -20.23
C ARG A 150 -22.82 37.50 -18.88
N HIS A 151 -22.08 37.40 -17.79
CA HIS A 151 -22.66 37.14 -16.46
C HIS A 151 -22.38 38.24 -15.44
N TYR A 152 -21.32 39.02 -15.60
CA TYR A 152 -20.78 39.90 -14.55
C TYR A 152 -20.36 41.30 -15.03
N LEU A 153 -20.01 41.45 -16.30
CA LEU A 153 -19.46 42.68 -16.86
C LEU A 153 -20.37 43.26 -17.94
N GLY A 154 -20.46 44.59 -17.98
CA GLY A 154 -21.15 45.37 -18.99
C GLY A 154 -20.22 46.39 -19.67
N PRO A 155 -20.73 47.12 -20.68
CA PRO A 155 -19.95 48.12 -21.39
C PRO A 155 -19.47 49.23 -20.44
N SER A 156 -18.28 49.78 -20.71
CA SER A 156 -17.72 50.87 -19.92
C SER A 156 -18.64 52.09 -19.91
N ARG A 157 -18.73 52.75 -18.75
CA ARG A 157 -19.44 54.03 -18.58
C ARG A 157 -18.53 55.25 -18.74
N PHE A 158 -17.23 55.05 -19.02
CA PHE A 158 -16.30 56.15 -19.25
C PHE A 158 -16.43 56.70 -20.66
N ASP A 159 -16.32 58.02 -20.80
CA ASP A 159 -16.17 58.67 -22.09
C ASP A 159 -14.85 58.29 -22.78
N ALA A 160 -14.73 58.61 -24.06
CA ALA A 160 -13.55 58.25 -24.86
C ALA A 160 -12.28 58.93 -24.34
N GLU A 161 -12.36 60.22 -24.01
CA GLU A 161 -11.24 61.03 -23.53
C GLU A 161 -10.65 60.47 -22.23
N ARG A 162 -11.51 60.08 -21.28
CA ARG A 162 -11.08 59.48 -20.01
C ARG A 162 -10.46 58.11 -20.21
N ARG A 163 -11.00 57.27 -21.10
CA ARG A 163 -10.39 55.95 -21.40
C ARG A 163 -9.00 56.12 -22.00
N GLU A 164 -8.83 57.05 -22.93
CA GLU A 164 -7.56 57.32 -23.58
C GLU A 164 -6.52 57.86 -22.59
N ARG A 165 -6.91 58.81 -21.74
CA ARG A 165 -6.05 59.33 -20.67
C ARG A 165 -5.61 58.24 -19.69
N LEU A 166 -6.50 57.33 -19.30
CA LEU A 166 -6.15 56.21 -18.41
C LEU A 166 -5.26 55.18 -19.11
N ALA A 167 -5.54 54.87 -20.37
CA ALA A 167 -4.73 53.96 -21.17
C ALA A 167 -3.30 54.47 -21.36
N GLY A 168 -3.11 55.77 -21.63
CA GLY A 168 -1.78 56.38 -21.72
C GLY A 168 -1.01 56.27 -20.40
N ARG A 169 -1.64 56.59 -19.27
CA ARG A 169 -1.02 56.44 -17.94
C ARG A 169 -0.63 55.00 -17.63
N PHE A 170 -1.47 54.04 -18.03
CA PHE A 170 -1.16 52.63 -17.85
C PHE A 170 0.00 52.18 -18.74
N ALA A 171 0.05 52.63 -20.00
CA ALA A 171 1.14 52.32 -20.93
C ALA A 171 2.49 52.84 -20.42
N ASP A 172 2.53 54.05 -19.88
CA ASP A 172 3.74 54.60 -19.26
C ASP A 172 4.21 53.76 -18.07
N ALA A 173 3.28 53.31 -17.23
CA ALA A 173 3.58 52.45 -16.08
C ALA A 173 4.05 51.06 -16.51
N ALA A 174 3.37 50.45 -17.49
CA ALA A 174 3.71 49.14 -18.04
C ALA A 174 5.10 49.14 -18.69
N THR A 175 5.43 50.18 -19.46
CA THR A 175 6.74 50.33 -20.10
C THR A 175 7.88 50.38 -19.08
N LYS A 176 7.64 51.01 -17.91
CA LYS A 176 8.63 51.09 -16.82
C LYS A 176 8.73 49.80 -16.02
N ALA A 177 7.62 49.11 -15.78
CA ALA A 177 7.56 47.95 -14.90
C ALA A 177 7.87 46.63 -15.62
N ALA A 178 7.38 46.46 -16.85
CA ALA A 178 7.48 45.22 -17.64
C ALA A 178 7.68 45.54 -19.14
N PRO A 179 8.85 46.05 -19.53
CA PRO A 179 9.12 46.44 -20.91
C PRO A 179 9.01 45.26 -21.88
N GLY A 180 8.26 45.45 -22.98
CA GLY A 180 8.12 44.47 -24.05
C GLY A 180 7.08 43.37 -23.81
N VAL A 181 6.34 43.40 -22.70
CA VAL A 181 5.24 42.46 -22.45
C VAL A 181 3.97 42.93 -23.19
N PRO A 182 3.41 42.12 -24.11
CA PRO A 182 2.15 42.46 -24.77
C PRO A 182 0.98 42.40 -23.78
N TYR A 183 0.04 43.34 -23.89
CA TYR A 183 -1.18 43.37 -23.07
C TYR A 183 -2.34 44.03 -23.84
N ARG A 184 -3.59 43.73 -23.45
CA ARG A 184 -4.78 44.42 -23.91
C ARG A 184 -5.56 45.01 -22.75
N LEU A 185 -5.66 46.34 -22.68
CA LEU A 185 -6.42 47.03 -21.63
C LEU A 185 -7.89 47.16 -22.03
N GLU A 186 -8.78 46.49 -21.28
CA GLU A 186 -10.22 46.53 -21.46
C GLU A 186 -10.90 47.28 -20.31
N PHE A 187 -11.76 48.24 -20.63
CA PHE A 187 -12.60 48.92 -19.63
C PHE A 187 -13.99 48.29 -19.63
N ARG A 188 -14.46 47.87 -18.44
CA ARG A 188 -15.78 47.27 -18.23
C ARG A 188 -16.46 47.88 -17.02
N ALA A 189 -17.79 47.91 -17.04
CA ALA A 189 -18.58 48.25 -15.87
C ALA A 189 -19.01 46.95 -15.17
N THR A 190 -18.99 46.92 -13.84
CA THR A 190 -19.57 45.83 -13.06
C THR A 190 -20.81 46.34 -12.31
N SER A 191 -21.75 45.44 -12.00
CA SER A 191 -22.94 45.74 -11.20
C SER A 191 -22.65 45.88 -9.71
N GLU A 192 -21.52 45.33 -9.24
CA GLU A 192 -21.08 45.49 -7.86
C GLU A 192 -20.33 46.81 -7.68
N GLU A 193 -20.59 47.52 -6.57
CA GLU A 193 -19.95 48.78 -6.18
C GLU A 193 -18.47 48.62 -5.75
N SER A 194 -17.81 47.56 -6.22
CA SER A 194 -16.42 47.23 -5.89
C SER A 194 -15.48 47.64 -7.01
N ILE A 195 -14.46 48.45 -6.68
CA ILE A 195 -13.36 48.76 -7.60
C ILE A 195 -12.51 47.50 -7.74
N ASN A 196 -12.59 46.86 -8.91
CA ASN A 196 -11.80 45.67 -9.19
C ASN A 196 -11.02 45.83 -10.50
N ALA A 197 -9.72 45.56 -10.44
CA ALA A 197 -8.84 45.46 -11.59
C ALA A 197 -8.12 44.12 -11.50
N PHE A 198 -8.23 43.31 -12.54
CA PHE A 198 -7.63 41.97 -12.61
C PHE A 198 -7.08 41.73 -14.02
N ALA A 199 -6.16 40.77 -14.13
CA ALA A 199 -5.57 40.35 -15.39
C ALA A 199 -6.11 38.96 -15.79
N LEU A 200 -6.23 38.73 -17.10
CA LEU A 200 -6.58 37.43 -17.66
C LEU A 200 -5.35 36.83 -18.35
N PRO A 201 -5.31 35.49 -18.56
CA PRO A 201 -4.20 34.87 -19.30
C PRO A 201 -4.04 35.45 -20.71
N GLY A 202 -2.80 35.63 -21.14
CA GLY A 202 -2.48 36.20 -22.45
C GLY A 202 -2.33 37.72 -22.50
N GLY A 203 -2.53 38.43 -21.37
CA GLY A 203 -2.27 39.86 -21.24
C GLY A 203 -3.51 40.73 -21.43
#